data_AF-A0A937ZWQ2-F1
#
_entry.id   AF-A0A937ZWQ2-F1
#
_cell.length_a   1.000
_cell.length_b   1.000
_cell.length_c   1.000
_cell.angle_alpha   90.00
_cell.angle_beta   90.00
_cell.angle_gamma   90.00
#
_symmetry.space_group_name_H-M   'P 1'
#
loop_
_entity.id
_entity.type
_entity.pdbx_description
1 polymer ?
#
loop_
_entity_poly.entity_id
_entity_poly.type
_entity_poly.pdbx_seq_one_letter_code
_entity_poly.pdbx_strand_id
1 'polypeptide(L)'
;MTAPADPPHARHVLLVGMLGALCALGPLALSMHVQSIPVIVADLRSDYATVQLTVSLFLATFGLGMLLVGPISDRLGRRPVLFGGLVLFTAAAAIAALAPTADTLIAARVGQ
;
A
#
# COMPACT_ATOMS: atom_id res chain seq x y z
N MET A 1 46.41 0.90 9.49
CA MET A 1 45.16 1.02 10.27
C MET A 1 44.00 0.99 9.29
N THR A 2 43.63 -0.21 8.82
CA THR A 2 42.60 -0.42 7.79
C THR A 2 41.26 -0.66 8.46
N ALA A 3 40.27 0.19 8.19
CA ALA A 3 38.91 0.06 8.69
C ALA A 3 38.28 -1.29 8.29
N PRO A 4 37.41 -1.89 9.12
CA PRO A 4 36.71 -3.12 8.78
C PRO A 4 35.76 -2.84 7.60
N ALA A 5 35.93 -3.57 6.50
CA ALA A 5 35.03 -3.54 5.36
C ALA A 5 33.74 -4.28 5.74
N ASP A 6 32.62 -3.57 5.85
CA ASP A 6 31.30 -4.21 5.95
C ASP A 6 31.12 -5.20 4.79
N PRO A 7 30.72 -6.46 5.05
CA PRO A 7 30.64 -7.46 4.00
C PRO A 7 29.52 -7.08 3.02
N PRO A 8 29.80 -6.95 1.70
CA PRO A 8 28.84 -6.47 0.71
C PRO A 8 27.57 -7.32 0.64
N HIS A 9 27.62 -8.61 1.04
CA HIS A 9 26.49 -9.53 1.01
C HIS A 9 25.41 -9.20 2.06
N ALA A 10 25.82 -8.77 3.26
CA ALA A 10 24.87 -8.46 4.35
C ALA A 10 23.97 -7.27 4.00
N ARG A 11 24.55 -6.24 3.36
CA ARG A 11 23.80 -5.06 2.90
C ARG A 11 22.81 -5.39 1.79
N HIS A 12 23.15 -6.27 0.85
CA HIS A 12 22.24 -6.68 -0.22
C HIS A 12 21.10 -7.56 0.31
N VAL A 13 21.38 -8.48 1.23
CA VAL A 13 20.35 -9.28 1.92
C VAL A 13 19.39 -8.37 2.69
N LEU A 14 19.91 -7.35 3.41
CA LEU A 14 19.09 -6.36 4.09
C LEU A 14 18.20 -5.58 3.12
N LEU A 15 18.75 -5.09 1.99
CA LEU A 15 18.00 -4.33 0.99
C LEU A 15 16.90 -5.18 0.33
N VAL A 16 17.21 -6.42 -0.03
CA VAL A 16 16.23 -7.37 -0.59
C VAL A 16 15.16 -7.70 0.46
N GLY A 17 15.54 -7.88 1.72
CA GLY A 17 14.62 -8.07 2.84
C GLY A 17 13.68 -6.87 3.04
N MET A 18 14.21 -5.64 3.02
CA MET A 18 13.39 -4.43 3.13
C MET A 18 12.44 -4.25 1.95
N LEU A 19 12.90 -4.50 0.72
CA LEU A 19 12.05 -4.46 -0.46
C LEU A 19 10.97 -5.55 -0.42
N GLY A 20 11.31 -6.76 0.02
CA GLY A 20 10.36 -7.84 0.22
C GLY A 20 9.30 -7.51 1.27
N ALA A 21 9.72 -6.96 2.41
CA ALA A 21 8.81 -6.49 3.46
C ALA A 21 7.88 -5.39 2.94
N LEU A 22 8.41 -4.44 2.15
CA LEU A 22 7.61 -3.37 1.56
C LEU A 22 6.58 -3.92 0.55
N CYS A 23 6.98 -4.87 -0.31
CA CYS A 23 6.05 -5.54 -1.23
C CYS A 23 4.98 -6.35 -0.49
N ALA A 24 5.28 -6.91 0.68
CA ALA A 24 4.34 -7.68 1.48
C ALA A 24 3.24 -6.82 2.12
N LEU A 25 3.44 -5.50 2.29
CA LEU A 25 2.46 -4.61 2.91
C LEU A 25 1.13 -4.58 2.14
N GLY A 26 1.15 -4.60 0.81
CA GLY A 26 -0.06 -4.57 -0.02
C GLY A 26 -0.96 -5.79 0.20
N PRO A 27 -0.47 -7.03 -0.03
CA PRO A 27 -1.21 -8.26 0.24
C PRO A 27 -1.64 -8.39 1.70
N LEU A 28 -0.79 -7.98 2.64
CA LEU A 28 -1.12 -8.01 4.06
C LEU A 28 -2.30 -7.09 4.36
N ALA A 29 -2.27 -5.84 3.90
CA ALA A 29 -3.35 -4.88 4.11
C ALA A 29 -4.68 -5.35 3.51
N LEU A 30 -4.65 -5.97 2.32
CA LEU A 30 -5.85 -6.50 1.68
C LEU A 30 -6.42 -7.70 2.45
N SER A 31 -5.56 -8.64 2.87
CA SER A 31 -6.01 -9.81 3.64
C SER A 31 -6.65 -9.42 4.97
N MET A 32 -6.10 -8.42 5.66
CA MET A 32 -6.72 -7.86 6.87
C MET A 32 -8.04 -7.16 6.57
N HIS A 33 -8.14 -6.42 5.46
CA HIS A 33 -9.36 -5.71 5.09
C HIS A 33 -10.52 -6.68 4.87
N VAL A 34 -10.30 -7.75 4.11
CA VAL A 34 -11.34 -8.76 3.80
C VAL A 34 -11.89 -9.42 5.07
N GLN A 35 -11.03 -9.74 6.05
CA GLN A 35 -11.46 -10.29 7.34
C GLN A 35 -12.22 -9.26 8.21
N SER A 36 -11.97 -7.97 7.99
CA SER A 36 -12.53 -6.87 8.79
C SER A 36 -13.81 -6.26 8.18
N ILE A 37 -14.21 -6.65 6.97
CA ILE A 37 -15.45 -6.19 6.31
C ILE A 37 -16.68 -6.25 7.24
N PRO A 38 -17.00 -7.37 7.92
CA PRO A 38 -18.18 -7.43 8.77
C PRO A 38 -18.13 -6.45 9.95
N VAL A 39 -16.94 -6.14 10.46
CA VAL A 39 -16.74 -5.14 11.53
C VAL A 39 -16.94 -3.74 10.97
N ILE A 40 -16.38 -3.43 9.80
CA ILE A 40 -16.53 -2.11 9.14
C ILE A 40 -18.00 -1.81 8.81
N VAL A 41 -18.75 -2.82 8.32
CA VAL A 41 -20.19 -2.71 8.05
C VAL A 41 -20.96 -2.32 9.32
N ALA A 42 -20.65 -2.97 10.45
CA ALA A 42 -21.29 -2.71 11.73
C ALA A 42 -20.92 -1.33 12.29
N ASP A 43 -19.64 -0.94 12.21
CA ASP A 43 -19.13 0.30 12.80
C ASP A 43 -19.55 1.55 12.02
N LEU A 44 -19.56 1.47 10.68
CA LEU A 44 -19.99 2.59 9.81
C LEU A 44 -21.50 2.62 9.56
N ARG A 45 -22.26 1.63 10.06
CA ARG A 45 -23.70 1.44 9.75
C ARG A 45 -23.98 1.51 8.23
N SER A 46 -23.04 1.01 7.44
CA SER A 46 -23.07 1.09 5.98
C SER A 46 -23.58 -0.22 5.38
N ASP A 47 -24.03 -0.17 4.13
CA ASP A 47 -24.51 -1.37 3.43
C ASP A 47 -23.33 -2.25 2.94
N TYR A 48 -23.56 -3.56 2.83
CA TYR A 48 -22.54 -4.52 2.35
C TYR A 48 -22.07 -4.18 0.94
N ALA A 49 -22.97 -3.70 0.09
CA ALA A 49 -22.65 -3.27 -1.28
C ALA A 49 -21.59 -2.16 -1.32
N THR A 50 -21.70 -1.17 -0.42
CA THR A 50 -20.76 -0.05 -0.33
C THR A 50 -19.38 -0.50 0.14
N VAL A 51 -19.32 -1.40 1.12
CA VAL A 51 -18.05 -1.95 1.61
C VAL A 51 -17.42 -2.92 0.60
N GLN A 52 -18.20 -3.60 -0.22
CA GLN A 52 -17.64 -4.42 -1.30
C GLN A 52 -17.09 -3.56 -2.45
N LEU A 53 -17.69 -2.39 -2.67
CA LEU A 53 -17.23 -1.41 -3.66
C LEU A 53 -15.81 -0.91 -3.36
N THR A 54 -15.42 -0.77 -2.08
CA THR A 54 -14.03 -0.40 -1.72
C THR A 54 -13.02 -1.42 -2.27
N VAL A 55 -13.32 -2.72 -2.19
CA VAL A 55 -12.45 -3.79 -2.68
C VAL A 55 -12.35 -3.74 -4.21
N SER A 56 -13.49 -3.56 -4.89
CA SER A 56 -13.51 -3.45 -6.36
C SER A 56 -12.73 -2.24 -6.85
N LEU A 57 -12.91 -1.07 -6.23
CA LEU A 57 -12.18 0.15 -6.60
C LEU A 57 -10.70 0.04 -6.24
N PHE A 58 -10.36 -0.55 -5.09
CA PHE A 58 -8.97 -0.82 -4.73
C PHE A 58 -8.28 -1.70 -5.79
N LEU A 59 -8.91 -2.81 -6.20
CA LEU A 59 -8.37 -3.67 -7.26
C LEU A 59 -8.24 -2.94 -8.60
N ALA A 60 -9.24 -2.14 -8.98
CA ALA A 60 -9.22 -1.37 -10.22
C ALA A 60 -8.06 -0.35 -10.23
N THR A 61 -7.93 0.43 -9.17
CA THR A 61 -6.85 1.42 -9.03
C THR A 61 -5.49 0.75 -8.91
N PHE A 62 -5.37 -0.37 -8.19
CA PHE A 62 -4.14 -1.14 -8.10
C PHE A 62 -3.70 -1.66 -9.46
N GLY A 63 -4.62 -2.19 -10.26
CA GLY A 63 -4.34 -2.64 -11.63
C GLY A 63 -3.89 -1.50 -12.54
N LEU A 64 -4.57 -0.35 -12.47
CA LEU A 64 -4.16 0.86 -13.21
C LEU A 64 -2.80 1.37 -12.74
N GLY A 65 -2.55 1.36 -11.42
CA GLY A 65 -1.30 1.74 -10.80
C GLY A 65 -0.14 0.87 -11.28
N MET A 66 -0.32 -0.45 -11.36
CA MET A 66 0.71 -1.36 -11.90
C MET A 66 1.09 -1.03 -13.36
N LEU A 67 0.12 -0.62 -14.18
CA LEU A 67 0.38 -0.23 -15.57
C LEU A 67 1.17 1.09 -15.66
N LEU A 68 0.89 2.04 -14.77
CA LEU A 68 1.52 3.36 -14.74
C LEU A 68 2.91 3.34 -14.06
N VAL A 69 3.06 2.55 -12.99
CA VAL A 69 4.28 2.49 -12.18
C VAL A 69 5.47 2.00 -12.99
N GLY A 70 5.30 1.08 -13.95
CA GLY A 70 6.37 0.61 -14.83
C GLY A 70 7.06 1.76 -15.60
N PRO A 71 6.36 2.44 -16.53
CA PRO A 71 6.94 3.53 -17.31
C PRO A 71 7.37 4.74 -16.45
N ILE A 72 6.68 5.02 -15.34
CA ILE A 72 7.05 6.09 -14.40
C ILE A 72 8.37 5.76 -13.69
N SER A 73 8.54 4.51 -13.23
CA SER A 73 9.76 4.02 -12.57
C SER A 73 10.97 4.04 -13.51
N ASP A 74 10.77 3.71 -14.77
CA ASP A 74 11.83 3.72 -15.78
C ASP A 74 12.25 5.15 -16.16
N ARG A 75 11.33 6.13 -16.10
CA ARG A 75 11.61 7.55 -16.45
C ARG A 75 12.15 8.38 -15.29
N LEU A 76 11.59 8.25 -14.08
CA LEU A 76 11.99 9.04 -12.91
C LEU A 76 13.09 8.36 -12.07
N GLY A 77 13.36 7.08 -12.34
CA GLY A 77 14.26 6.25 -11.55
C GLY A 77 13.54 5.57 -10.37
N ARG A 78 14.04 4.39 -10.02
CA ARG A 78 13.37 3.46 -9.07
C ARG A 78 13.22 4.01 -7.65
N ARG A 79 14.20 4.78 -7.15
CA ARG A 79 14.22 5.31 -5.77
C ARG A 79 13.14 6.36 -5.49
N PRO A 80 13.01 7.45 -6.27
CA PRO A 80 11.96 8.44 -6.03
C PRO A 80 10.55 7.86 -6.18
N VAL A 81 10.35 6.90 -7.08
CA VAL A 81 9.06 6.21 -7.23
C VAL A 81 8.73 5.34 -6.02
N LEU A 82 9.72 4.64 -5.46
CA LEU A 82 9.58 3.88 -4.21
C LEU A 82 9.15 4.77 -3.03
N PHE A 83 9.85 5.89 -2.81
CA PHE A 83 9.51 6.81 -1.73
C PHE A 83 8.18 7.53 -1.97
N GLY A 84 7.89 7.93 -3.21
CA GLY A 84 6.60 8.55 -3.57
C GLY A 84 5.42 7.62 -3.31
N GLY A 85 5.53 6.36 -3.74
CA GLY A 85 4.51 5.34 -3.46
C GLY A 85 4.35 5.06 -1.97
N LEU A 86 5.46 4.98 -1.22
CA LEU A 86 5.41 4.78 0.24
C LEU A 86 4.74 5.95 0.98
N VAL A 87 5.05 7.20 0.61
CA VAL A 87 4.41 8.39 1.21
C VAL A 87 2.93 8.41 0.87
N LEU A 88 2.56 8.15 -0.38
CA LEU A 88 1.17 8.08 -0.81
C LEU A 88 0.40 7.00 -0.03
N PHE A 89 0.93 5.78 0.02
CA PHE A 89 0.34 4.65 0.74
C PHE A 89 0.16 4.96 2.23
N THR A 90 1.17 5.56 2.86
CA THR A 90 1.12 5.91 4.30
C THR A 90 0.09 7.00 4.58
N ALA A 91 0.02 8.03 3.74
CA ALA A 91 -0.97 9.09 3.87
C ALA A 91 -2.39 8.55 3.67
N ALA A 92 -2.60 7.73 2.64
CA ALA A 92 -3.88 7.10 2.35
C ALA A 92 -4.30 6.13 3.48
N ALA A 93 -3.37 5.36 4.04
CA ALA A 93 -3.61 4.52 5.22
C ALA A 93 -4.00 5.33 6.46
N ALA A 94 -3.35 6.48 6.70
CA ALA A 94 -3.72 7.36 7.80
C ALA A 94 -5.13 7.94 7.63
N ILE A 95 -5.50 8.36 6.42
CA ILE A 95 -6.86 8.84 6.11
C ILE A 95 -7.88 7.72 6.30
N ALA A 96 -7.56 6.49 5.86
CA ALA A 96 -8.43 5.33 6.06
C ALA A 96 -8.66 4.99 7.55
N ALA A 97 -7.64 5.16 8.39
CA ALA A 97 -7.73 4.92 9.84
C ALA A 97 -8.61 5.96 10.55
N LEU A 98 -8.69 7.17 10.01
CA LEU A 98 -9.48 8.28 10.56
C LEU A 98 -10.84 8.46 9.86
N ALA A 99 -11.19 7.58 8.92
CA ALA A 99 -12.35 7.75 8.04
C ALA A 99 -13.67 7.69 8.83
N PRO A 100 -14.46 8.79 8.87
CA PRO A 100 -15.74 8.82 9.59
C PRO A 100 -16.90 8.25 8.78
N THR A 101 -16.75 8.08 7.46
CA THR A 101 -17.81 7.59 6.55
C THR A 101 -17.29 6.62 5.51
N ALA A 102 -18.19 5.80 4.94
CA ALA A 102 -17.84 4.82 3.92
C ALA A 102 -17.22 5.48 2.67
N ASP A 103 -17.69 6.65 2.26
CA ASP A 103 -17.15 7.38 1.11
C ASP A 103 -15.72 7.84 1.33
N THR A 104 -15.41 8.34 2.54
CA THR A 104 -14.02 8.72 2.90
C THR A 104 -13.10 7.50 2.96
N LEU A 105 -13.63 6.36 3.40
CA LEU A 105 -12.89 5.09 3.38
C LEU A 105 -12.63 4.64 1.94
N ILE A 106 -13.61 4.72 1.04
CA ILE A 106 -13.45 4.41 -0.41
C ILE A 106 -12.39 5.31 -1.03
N ALA A 107 -12.47 6.62 -0.82
CA ALA A 107 -11.51 7.58 -1.35
C ALA A 107 -10.08 7.29 -0.85
N ALA A 108 -9.94 6.98 0.43
CA ALA A 108 -8.66 6.60 1.02
C ALA A 108 -8.12 5.30 0.40
N ARG A 109 -8.97 4.29 0.17
CA ARG A 109 -8.57 3.02 -0.46
C ARG A 109 -8.13 3.20 -1.91
N VAL A 110 -8.76 4.08 -2.66
CA VAL A 110 -8.33 4.41 -4.02
C VAL A 110 -6.95 5.08 -4.03
N GLY A 111 -6.59 5.79 -2.97
CA GLY A 111 -5.28 6.42 -2.82
C GLY A 111 -4.16 5.49 -2.34
N GLN A 112 -4.44 4.23 -2.00
CA GLN A 112 -3.45 3.25 -1.53
C GLN A 112 -2.82 2.46 -2.68
#